data_AF-A0A6A0H4S7-F1
#
_entry.id   AF-A0A6A0H4S7-F1
#
_cell.length_a   1.000
_cell.length_b   1.000
_cell.length_c   1.000
_cell.angle_alpha   90.00
_cell.angle_beta   90.00
_cell.angle_gamma   90.00
#
_symmetry.space_group_name_H-M   'P 1'
#
loop_
_entity.id
_entity.type
_entity.pdbx_description
1 polymer ?
#
loop_
_entity_poly.entity_id
_entity_poly.type
_entity_poly.pdbx_seq_one_letter_code
_entity_poly.pdbx_strand_id
1 'polypeptide(L)'
;MRVTLVKWNEPYQKLATCDSSGIIFVWIKHESRWSIELINDRNTPVTHFSWSHDGRMALICYQVIFKTPLPISSVPLTYIATEKFDIFIREKEAFISYEF
;
A
#
# COMPACT_ATOMS: atom_id res chain seq x y z
N MET A 1 -7.39 -14.37 -7.11
CA MET A 1 -6.74 -13.07 -6.80
C MET A 1 -7.18 -12.05 -7.84
N ARG A 2 -7.64 -10.87 -7.42
CA ARG A 2 -8.08 -9.77 -8.31
C ARG A 2 -7.20 -8.56 -8.05
N VAL A 3 -6.63 -7.97 -9.10
CA VAL A 3 -5.88 -6.71 -9.00
C VAL A 3 -6.86 -5.57 -8.71
N THR A 4 -6.56 -4.76 -7.70
CA THR A 4 -7.38 -3.62 -7.24
C THR A 4 -6.75 -2.28 -7.57
N LEU A 5 -5.42 -2.19 -7.58
CA LEU A 5 -4.68 -0.96 -7.86
C LEU A 5 -3.47 -1.24 -8.75
N VAL A 6 -3.14 -0.28 -9.60
CA VAL A 6 -1.93 -0.26 -10.43
C VAL A 6 -1.36 1.15 -10.45
N LYS A 7 -0.06 1.31 -10.16
CA LYS A 7 0.60 2.62 -10.07
C LYS A 7 2.02 2.57 -10.64
N TRP A 8 2.29 3.46 -11.59
CA TRP A 8 3.59 3.56 -12.24
C TRP A 8 4.49 4.58 -11.54
N ASN A 9 5.74 4.20 -11.31
CA ASN A 9 6.81 5.05 -10.78
C ASN A 9 7.67 5.51 -11.97
N GLU A 10 7.36 6.68 -12.53
CA GLU A 10 8.03 7.21 -13.71
C GLU A 10 9.54 7.41 -13.50
N PRO A 11 10.03 8.02 -12.39
CA PRO A 11 11.46 8.24 -12.19
C PRO A 11 12.31 6.97 -12.19
N TYR A 12 11.78 5.87 -11.66
CA TYR A 12 12.52 4.61 -11.49
C TYR A 12 12.04 3.47 -12.40
N GLN A 13 11.04 3.72 -13.24
CA GLN A 13 10.45 2.76 -14.19
C GLN A 13 9.99 1.47 -13.51
N LYS A 14 9.30 1.61 -12.37
CA LYS A 14 8.76 0.50 -11.57
C LYS A 14 7.24 0.49 -11.60
N LEU A 15 6.66 -0.71 -11.62
CA LEU A 15 5.21 -0.90 -11.56
C LEU A 15 4.82 -1.43 -10.18
N ALA A 16 3.95 -0.74 -9.45
CA ALA A 16 3.27 -1.32 -8.30
C ALA A 16 1.91 -1.88 -8.72
N THR A 17 1.62 -3.11 -8.30
CA THR A 17 0.30 -3.72 -8.40
C THR A 17 -0.15 -4.17 -7.03
N CYS A 18 -1.41 -3.93 -6.68
CA CYS A 18 -2.01 -4.44 -5.45
C CYS A 18 -3.19 -5.35 -5.76
N ASP A 19 -3.38 -6.39 -4.96
CA ASP A 19 -4.53 -7.28 -5.05
C ASP A 19 -5.57 -7.06 -3.94
N SER A 20 -6.70 -7.75 -4.06
CA SER A 20 -7.81 -7.69 -3.11
C SER A 20 -7.49 -8.22 -1.71
N SER A 21 -6.39 -8.97 -1.53
CA SER A 21 -5.89 -9.40 -0.21
C SER A 21 -5.01 -8.34 0.46
N GLY A 22 -4.61 -7.30 -0.28
CA GLY A 22 -3.72 -6.25 0.21
C GLY A 22 -2.25 -6.53 0.01
N ILE A 23 -1.89 -7.53 -0.80
CA ILE A 23 -0.50 -7.77 -1.18
C ILE A 23 -0.13 -6.77 -2.26
N ILE A 24 1.01 -6.10 -2.08
CA ILE A 24 1.59 -5.20 -3.08
C ILE A 24 2.84 -5.88 -3.66
N PHE A 25 2.89 -5.95 -4.99
CA PHE A 25 4.06 -6.35 -5.75
C PHE A 25 4.65 -5.12 -6.44
N VAL A 26 5.94 -4.91 -6.30
CA VAL A 26 6.70 -3.93 -7.09
C VAL A 26 7.53 -4.68 -8.11
N TRP A 27 7.26 -4.40 -9.37
CA TRP A 27 7.89 -5.00 -10.53
C TRP A 27 8.91 -4.05 -11.11
N ILE A 28 10.03 -4.61 -11.54
CA ILE A 28 11.07 -3.93 -12.33
C ILE A 28 11.22 -4.65 -13.67
N LYS A 29 11.49 -3.89 -14.73
CA LYS A 29 11.78 -4.44 -16.06
C LYS A 29 13.28 -4.33 -16.32
N HIS A 30 13.94 -5.47 -16.50
CA HIS A 30 15.35 -5.55 -16.89
C HIS A 30 15.49 -6.40 -18.15
N GLU A 31 16.18 -5.90 -19.18
CA GLU A 31 16.40 -6.63 -20.45
C GLU A 31 15.12 -7.25 -21.03
N SER A 32 14.03 -6.47 -21.05
CA SER A 32 12.71 -6.89 -21.52
C SER A 32 12.02 -7.99 -20.69
N ARG A 33 12.57 -8.36 -19.53
CA ARG A 33 11.96 -9.30 -18.59
C ARG A 33 11.45 -8.57 -17.35
N TRP A 34 10.28 -8.96 -16.88
CA TRP A 34 9.72 -8.49 -15.63
C TRP A 34 10.16 -9.38 -14.48
N SER A 35 10.58 -8.77 -13.38
CA SER A 35 10.87 -9.45 -12.12
C SER A 35 10.23 -8.71 -10.96
N ILE A 36 9.93 -9.44 -9.88
CA ILE A 36 9.46 -8.86 -8.63
C ILE A 36 10.69 -8.40 -7.86
N GLU A 37 10.75 -7.10 -7.58
CA GLU A 37 11.82 -6.50 -6.77
C GLU A 37 11.43 -6.46 -5.29
N LEU A 38 10.14 -6.23 -5.02
CA LEU A 38 9.61 -6.10 -3.68
C LEU A 38 8.20 -6.67 -3.56
N ILE A 39 7.95 -7.30 -2.42
CA ILE A 39 6.63 -7.76 -1.98
C ILE A 39 6.36 -7.11 -0.62
N ASN A 40 5.21 -6.47 -0.48
CA ASN A 40 4.69 -5.98 0.80
C ASN A 40 3.39 -6.72 1.09
N ASP A 41 3.44 -7.63 2.05
CA ASP A 41 2.29 -8.40 2.51
C ASP A 41 1.95 -8.00 3.94
N ARG A 42 0.84 -7.27 4.08
CA ARG A 42 0.30 -6.82 5.37
C ARG A 42 -1.01 -7.51 5.70
N ASN A 43 -1.47 -8.43 4.84
CA ASN A 43 -2.74 -9.13 4.98
C ASN A 43 -3.93 -8.18 5.32
N THR A 44 -3.86 -6.94 4.83
CA THR A 44 -4.80 -5.85 5.10
C THR A 44 -5.10 -5.14 3.78
N PRO A 45 -6.39 -5.00 3.38
CA PRO A 45 -6.75 -4.38 2.11
C PRO A 45 -6.19 -2.96 1.97
N VAL A 46 -5.64 -2.66 0.79
CA VAL A 46 -5.12 -1.34 0.44
C VAL A 46 -6.23 -0.55 -0.27
N THR A 47 -6.50 0.66 0.20
CA THR A 47 -7.50 1.57 -0.38
C THR A 47 -6.85 2.57 -1.35
N HIS A 48 -5.67 3.05 -1.00
CA HIS A 48 -4.92 4.00 -1.83
C HIS A 48 -3.43 3.69 -1.85
N PHE A 49 -2.81 4.02 -2.98
CA PHE A 49 -1.37 3.91 -3.20
C PHE A 49 -0.93 5.08 -4.07
N SER A 50 0.13 5.78 -3.67
CA SER A 50 0.76 6.82 -4.49
C SER A 50 2.27 6.78 -4.34
N TRP A 51 2.98 7.00 -5.45
CA TRP A 51 4.40 7.34 -5.41
C TRP A 51 4.57 8.83 -5.06
N SER A 52 5.67 9.17 -4.41
CA SER A 52 6.14 10.55 -4.33
C SER A 52 6.54 11.06 -5.71
N HIS A 53 6.59 12.38 -5.88
CA HIS A 53 6.94 12.99 -7.16
C HIS A 53 8.33 12.56 -7.67
N ASP A 54 9.29 12.42 -6.77
CA ASP A 54 10.65 11.93 -7.07
C ASP A 54 10.75 10.39 -7.14
N GLY A 55 9.65 9.68 -6.91
CA GLY A 55 9.57 8.22 -6.97
C GLY A 55 10.28 7.46 -5.85
N ARG A 56 10.87 8.15 -4.86
CA ARG A 56 11.64 7.51 -3.78
C ARG A 56 10.76 6.90 -2.70
N MET A 57 9.63 7.54 -2.43
CA MET A 57 8.69 7.10 -1.40
C MET A 57 7.40 6.59 -2.03
N ALA A 58 6.75 5.66 -1.33
CA ALA A 58 5.37 5.31 -1.57
C ALA A 58 4.54 5.65 -0.33
N LEU A 59 3.36 6.23 -0.55
CA LEU A 59 2.30 6.34 0.44
C LEU A 59 1.31 5.20 0.21
N ILE A 60 1.03 4.43 1.25
CA ILE A 60 0.07 3.32 1.23
C ILE A 60 -0.98 3.57 2.29
N CYS A 61 -2.26 3.57 1.89
CA CYS A 61 -3.39 3.67 2.80
C CYS A 61 -4.05 2.30 2.93
N TYR A 62 -4.21 1.83 4.16
CA TYR A 62 -4.85 0.55 4.47
C TYR A 62 -6.24 0.76 5.07
N GLN A 63 -7.17 -0.11 4.72
CA GLN A 63 -8.45 -0.20 5.39
C GLN A 63 -8.28 -0.96 6.71
N VAL A 64 -8.46 -0.27 7.84
CA VAL A 64 -8.44 -0.89 9.15
C VAL A 64 -9.88 -1.02 9.65
N ILE A 65 -10.31 -2.26 9.86
CA ILE A 65 -11.59 -2.57 10.48
C ILE A 65 -11.33 -2.83 11.96
N PHE A 66 -11.59 -1.83 12.81
CA PHE A 66 -11.52 -2.02 14.25
C PHE A 66 -12.81 -2.72 14.71
N LYS A 67 -12.69 -3.97 15.19
CA LYS A 67 -13.82 -4.65 15.85
C LYS A 67 -13.78 -4.28 17.32
N THR A 68 -14.58 -3.31 17.75
CA THR A 68 -14.74 -3.02 19.17
C THR A 68 -15.45 -4.20 19.85
N PRO A 69 -14.97 -4.68 21.01
CA PRO A 69 -15.61 -5.79 21.74
C PRO A 69 -16.92 -5.41 22.46
N LEU A 70 -17.50 -4.23 22.22
CA LEU A 70 -18.66 -3.73 22.96
C LEU A 70 -19.85 -3.34 22.05
N PRO A 71 -21.10 -3.50 22.53
CA PRO A 71 -22.31 -3.34 21.71
C PRO A 71 -22.80 -1.88 21.58
N ILE A 72 -21.97 -0.88 21.89
CA ILE A 72 -22.41 0.51 22.01
C ILE A 72 -21.74 1.34 20.91
N SER A 73 -22.56 1.73 19.93
CA SER A 73 -22.26 2.43 18.67
C SER A 73 -21.91 1.51 17.49
N SER A 74 -22.96 1.17 16.74
CA SER A 74 -22.96 0.42 15.48
C SER A 74 -22.44 1.23 14.28
N VAL A 75 -21.54 2.18 14.49
CA VAL A 75 -20.93 2.95 13.40
C VAL A 75 -19.57 2.34 13.11
N PRO A 76 -19.35 1.73 11.92
CA PRO A 76 -18.02 1.30 11.55
C PRO A 76 -17.13 2.55 11.44
N LEU A 77 -16.26 2.77 12.43
CA LEU A 77 -15.17 3.73 12.30
C LEU A 77 -14.21 3.14 11.25
N THR A 78 -14.17 3.78 10.09
CA THR A 78 -13.19 3.42 9.05
C THR A 78 -11.90 4.12 9.40
N TYR A 79 -10.90 3.36 9.83
CA TYR A 79 -9.57 3.90 10.10
C TYR A 79 -8.71 3.75 8.85
N ILE A 80 -7.92 4.78 8.54
CA ILE A 80 -6.91 4.73 7.49
C ILE A 80 -5.53 4.73 8.16
N ALA A 81 -4.85 3.58 8.11
CA ALA A 81 -3.43 3.55 8.44
C ALA A 81 -2.64 3.97 7.20
N THR A 82 -1.72 4.91 7.37
CA THR A 82 -0.82 5.35 6.30
C THR A 82 0.60 4.87 6.58
N GLU A 83 1.25 4.34 5.56
CA GLU A 83 2.66 3.95 5.62
C GLU A 83 3.42 4.71 4.55
N LYS A 84 4.51 5.36 4.95
CA LYS A 84 5.54 5.86 4.04
C LYS A 84 6.60 4.79 3.90
N PHE A 85 6.88 4.40 2.67
CA PHE A 85 7.83 3.35 2.33
C PHE A 85 8.92 3.89 1.44
N ASP A 86 10.18 3.83 1.88
CA ASP A 86 11.33 4.17 1.03
C ASP A 86 11.77 2.93 0.23
N ILE A 87 11.79 3.06 -1.09
CA ILE A 87 12.05 1.93 -1.98
C ILE A 87 13.51 1.48 -2.03
N PHE A 88 14.45 2.34 -1.64
CA PHE A 88 15.89 2.04 -1.71
C PHE A 88 16.39 1.34 -0.46
N ILE A 89 16.02 1.88 0.70
CA ILE A 89 16.49 1.36 1.99
C ILE A 89 15.50 0.36 2.61
N ARG A 90 14.30 0.21 2.01
CA ARG A 90 13.20 -0.65 2.50
C ARG A 90 12.74 -0.30 3.92
N GLU A 91 12.93 0.95 4.33
CA GLU A 91 12.45 1.46 5.61
C GLU A 91 10.98 1.88 5.55
N LYS A 92 10.31 1.73 6.69
CA LYS A 92 8.87 1.90 6.86
C LYS A 92 8.62 2.88 8.00
N GLU A 93 7.93 3.98 7.71
CA GLU A 93 7.35 4.84 8.74
C GLU A 93 5.83 4.72 8.70
N ALA A 94 5.23 4.23 9.79
CA ALA A 94 3.78 4.06 9.91
C ALA A 94 3.16 5.22 10.69
N PHE A 95 2.15 5.86 10.12
CA PHE A 95 1.34 6.89 10.74
C PHE A 95 -0.12 6.44 10.75
N ILE A 96 -0.74 6.38 11.93
CA ILE A 96 -2.18 6.13 12.04
C ILE A 96 -2.88 7.49 11.98
N SER A 97 -3.72 7.70 10.96
CA SER A 97 -4.56 8.88 10.84
C SER A 97 -6.02 8.51 11.11
N TYR A 98 -6.74 9.38 11.83
CA TYR A 98 -8.17 9.28 12.09
C TYR A 98 -8.90 10.17 11.08
N GLU A 99 -9.87 9.64 10.35
CA GLU A 99 -10.88 10.45 9.66
C GLU A 99 -12.17 10.42 10.50
N PHE A 100 -12.77 11.59 10.76
CA PHE A 100 -14.00 11.77 11.53
C PHE A 100 -15.21 11.90 10.60
#